data_AF-A0A522B8F8-F1
#
_entry.id   AF-A0A522B8F8-F1
#
_cell.length_a   1.000
_cell.length_b   1.000
_cell.length_c   1.000
_cell.angle_alpha   90.00
_cell.angle_beta   90.00
_cell.angle_gamma   90.00
#
_symmetry.space_group_name_H-M   'P 1'
#
loop_
_entity.id
_entity.type
_entity.pdbx_description
1 polymer ?
#
loop_
_entity_poly.entity_id
_entity_poly.type
_entity_poly.pdbx_seq_one_letter_code
_entity_poly.pdbx_strand_id
1 'polypeptide(L)' 'MAKSEILRARLDAEEKEAFQEAANLAGLSLSTWVRERLRRAARVELEDAGKQIAFLKKRLETTK' A
#
# COMPACT_ATOMS: atom_id res chain seq x y z
N MET A 1 -13.76 11.16 -2.24
CA MET A 1 -12.97 11.76 -1.14
C MET A 1 -11.49 11.66 -1.45
N ALA A 2 -10.75 12.77 -1.36
CA ALA A 2 -9.30 12.77 -1.52
C ALA A 2 -8.63 11.97 -0.39
N LYS A 3 -7.43 11.44 -0.66
CA LYS A 3 -6.70 10.60 0.29
C LYS A 3 -5.83 11.50 1.17
N SER A 4 -6.26 11.75 2.41
CA SER A 4 -5.62 12.70 3.34
C SER A 4 -4.67 12.04 4.35
N GLU A 5 -4.89 10.76 4.67
CA GLU A 5 -4.16 10.09 5.74
C GLU A 5 -2.72 9.72 5.34
N ILE A 6 -1.76 10.00 6.22
CA ILE A 6 -0.32 9.78 5.99
C ILE A 6 0.18 8.61 6.86
N LEU A 7 0.87 7.66 6.24
CA LEU A 7 1.67 6.66 6.94
C LEU A 7 3.09 7.20 7.14
N ARG A 8 3.55 7.32 8.39
CA ARG A 8 4.94 7.71 8.71
C ARG A 8 5.76 6.45 8.98
N ALA A 9 6.81 6.24 8.20
CA ALA A 9 7.80 5.19 8.40
C ALA A 9 9.20 5.81 8.42
N ARG A 10 10.04 5.38 9.36
CA ARG A 10 11.47 5.70 9.36
C ARG A 10 12.19 4.60 8.60
N LEU A 11 13.13 5.00 7.76
CA LEU A 11 13.98 4.13 6.94
C LEU A 11 15.40 4.64 7.08
N ASP A 12 16.37 3.74 6.96
CA ASP A 12 17.74 4.15 6.68
C ASP A 12 17.91 4.53 5.19
N ALA A 13 19.15 4.86 4.79
CA ALA A 13 19.41 5.31 3.42
C ALA A 13 19.32 4.16 2.43
N GLU A 14 19.84 3.00 2.81
CA GLU A 14 19.93 1.77 2.04
C GLU A 14 18.54 1.18 1.74
N GLU A 15 17.66 1.11 2.74
CA GLU A 15 16.26 0.71 2.55
C GLU A 15 15.55 1.64 1.58
N LYS A 16 15.73 2.96 1.74
CA LYS A 16 15.08 3.95 0.89
C LYS A 16 15.56 3.86 -0.56
N GLU A 17 16.84 3.65 -0.78
CA GLU A 17 17.44 3.45 -2.11
C GLU A 17 16.85 2.20 -2.77
N ALA A 18 16.86 1.06 -2.07
CA ALA A 18 16.30 -0.19 -2.59
C ALA A 18 14.81 -0.05 -2.97
N PHE A 19 14.02 0.64 -2.15
CA PHE A 19 12.61 0.89 -2.48
C PHE A 19 12.46 1.82 -3.69
N GLN A 20 13.33 2.82 -3.83
CA GLN A 20 13.30 3.73 -4.97
C GLN A 20 13.66 3.00 -6.27
N GLU A 21 14.67 2.14 -6.27
CA GLU A 21 15.02 1.30 -7.42
C GLU A 21 13.87 0.37 -7.81
N ALA A 22 13.26 -0.30 -6.83
CA ALA A 22 12.13 -1.18 -7.08
C ALA A 22 10.89 -0.43 -7.62
N ALA A 23 10.69 0.80 -7.18
CA ALA A 23 9.65 1.68 -7.73
C ALA A 23 9.95 2.09 -9.18
N ASN A 24 11.21 2.43 -9.48
CA ASN A 24 11.67 2.78 -10.82
C ASN A 24 11.48 1.61 -11.80
N LEU A 25 11.86 0.38 -11.39
CA LEU A 25 11.65 -0.83 -12.19
C LEU A 25 10.17 -1.10 -12.50
N ALA A 26 9.27 -0.73 -11.59
CA ALA A 26 7.84 -0.85 -11.80
C ALA A 26 7.22 0.31 -12.61
N GLY A 27 7.99 1.35 -12.93
CA GLY A 27 7.50 2.57 -13.58
C GLY A 27 6.56 3.39 -12.68
N LEU A 28 6.73 3.33 -11.36
CA LEU A 28 5.85 3.99 -10.38
C LEU A 28 6.63 5.00 -9.53
N SER A 29 5.93 6.00 -8.99
CA SER A 29 6.49 6.81 -7.90
C SER A 29 6.69 5.96 -6.64
N LEU A 30 7.68 6.29 -5.81
CA LEU A 30 7.96 5.56 -4.57
C LEU A 30 6.72 5.42 -3.68
N SER A 31 5.98 6.52 -3.48
CA SER A 31 4.74 6.51 -2.67
C SER A 31 3.64 5.62 -3.26
N THR A 32 3.50 5.59 -4.60
CA THR A 32 2.55 4.69 -5.27
C THR A 32 2.98 3.24 -5.08
N TRP A 33 4.24 2.94 -5.33
CA TRP A 33 4.81 1.60 -5.23
C TRP A 33 4.70 1.03 -3.80
N VAL A 34 5.14 1.79 -2.78
CA VAL A 34 5.06 1.37 -1.37
C VAL A 34 3.61 1.06 -1.00
N ARG A 35 2.67 1.93 -1.38
CA ARG A 35 1.27 1.73 -1.09
C ARG A 35 0.72 0.46 -1.75
N GLU A 36 1.05 0.20 -3.01
CA GLU A 36 0.61 -1.01 -3.71
C GLU A 36 1.13 -2.27 -3.03
N ARG A 37 2.43 -2.29 -2.68
CA ARG A 37 3.06 -3.41 -2.00
C ARG A 37 2.45 -3.66 -0.62
N LEU A 38 2.26 -2.62 0.18
CA LEU A 38 1.61 -2.71 1.49
C LEU A 38 0.15 -3.19 1.38
N ARG A 39 -0.61 -2.72 0.37
CA ARG A 39 -1.98 -3.20 0.15
C ARG A 39 -2.03 -4.67 -0.23
N ARG A 40 -1.06 -5.15 -1.02
CA ARG A 40 -0.98 -6.56 -1.40
C ARG A 40 -0.62 -7.42 -0.19
N ALA A 41 0.39 -7.05 0.58
CA ALA A 41 0.80 -7.76 1.80
C ALA A 41 -0.36 -7.83 2.81
N ALA A 42 -0.94 -6.68 3.16
CA ALA A 42 -2.07 -6.62 4.11
C ALA A 42 -3.29 -7.42 3.63
N ARG A 43 -3.53 -7.47 2.31
CA ARG A 43 -4.60 -8.30 1.76
C ARG A 43 -4.34 -9.79 2.04
N VAL A 44 -3.15 -10.28 1.68
CA VAL A 44 -2.78 -11.69 1.87
C VAL A 44 -2.83 -12.07 3.35
N GLU A 45 -2.18 -11.30 4.22
CA GLU A 45 -2.12 -11.60 5.65
C GLU A 45 -3.50 -11.60 6.32
N LEU A 46 -4.38 -10.68 5.94
CA LEU A 46 -5.73 -10.62 6.50
C LEU A 46 -6.63 -11.73 5.93
N GLU A 47 -6.50 -12.06 4.64
CA GLU A 47 -7.19 -13.21 4.03
C GLU A 47 -6.78 -14.53 4.71
N ASP A 48 -5.49 -14.77 4.88
CA ASP A 48 -4.95 -15.97 5.52
C ASP A 48 -5.38 -16.09 6.99
N ALA A 49 -5.53 -14.96 7.68
CA ALA A 49 -6.03 -14.91 9.05
C ALA A 49 -7.57 -14.94 9.15
N GLY A 50 -8.31 -15.07 8.04
CA GLY A 50 -9.78 -15.03 8.01
C GLY A 50 -10.36 -13.68 8.45
N LYS A 51 -9.58 -12.60 8.41
CA LYS A 51 -9.97 -11.25 8.84
C LYS A 51 -10.52 -10.44 7.68
N GLN A 52 -11.44 -9.53 7.99
CA GLN A 52 -12.01 -8.61 6.99
C GLN A 52 -11.00 -7.54 6.56
N ILE A 53 -10.91 -7.29 5.26
CA ILE A 53 -10.05 -6.24 4.69
C ILE A 53 -10.85 -4.92 4.58
N ALA A 54 -10.60 -4.00 5.50
CA ALA A 54 -11.36 -2.75 5.62
C ALA A 54 -11.39 -1.92 4.33
N PHE A 55 -10.27 -1.84 3.60
CA PHE A 55 -10.19 -1.02 2.39
C PHE A 55 -10.83 -1.64 1.14
N LEU A 56 -11.37 -2.87 1.23
CA LEU A 56 -12.20 -3.46 0.17
C LEU A 56 -13.69 -3.12 0.34
N LYS A 57 -14.15 -2.87 1.58
CA LYS A 57 -15.54 -2.46 1.87
C LYS A 57 -15.90 -1.14 1.19
N LYS A 58 -14.96 -0.20 1.16
CA LYS A 58 -15.12 1.14 0.58
C LYS A 58 -15.51 1.15 -0.91
N ARG A 59 -15.34 0.03 -1.63
CA ARG A 59 -15.69 -0.11 -3.06
C ARG A 59 -17.16 -0.47 -3.29
N LEU A 60 -17.84 -1.07 -2.31
CA LEU A 60 -19.24 -1.52 -2.44
C LEU A 60 -20.26 -0.43 -2.09
N GLU A 61 -19.85 0.59 -1.34
CA GLU A 61 -20.72 1.71 -0.94
C GLU A 61 -20.85 2.81 -2.00
N THR A 62 -20.07 2.73 -3.10
CA THR A 62 -20.09 3.73 -4.19
C THR A 62 -21.01 3.31 -5.35
N THR A 63 -21.81 2.25 -5.17
CA THR A 63 -22.76 1.73 -6.16
C THR A 63 -24.20 1.73 -5.60
N LYS A 64 -24.57 2.82 -4.92
CA LYS A 64 -25.95 3.14 -4.58
C LYS A 64 -26.22 4.60 -4.91
#